data_AF-A0A954WJS1-F1
#
_entry.id   AF-A0A954WJS1-F1
#
_cell.length_a   1.000
_cell.length_b   1.000
_cell.length_c   1.000
_cell.angle_alpha   90.00
_cell.angle_beta   90.00
_cell.angle_gamma   90.00
#
_symmetry.space_group_name_H-M   'P 1'
#
loop_
_entity.id
_entity.type
_entity.pdbx_description
1 polymer ?
#
loop_
_entity_poly.entity_id
_entity_poly.type
_entity_poly.pdbx_seq_one_letter_code
_entity_poly.pdbx_strand_id
1 'polypeptide(L)'
;MDREAQGQSASPSRGSEKPAGKAAGTGGKLLVIGIVAVAVAASVFAWNFRKQQSHRTLGFFGGTNASLIRTAQKVEWLEVEHSPSEPPTTTNLKFSPPLDVTDQRGLIHARAALISDVSFDWDTPPDGNDWEFAMRFIGKDDASCTVLFDISSKKCLCLDNGNSVSIGEKLAEGLHTFRSEIPNRNL
;
A
#
# COMPACT_ATOMS: atom_id res chain seq x y z
N MET A 1 39.09 -68.61 -71.26
CA MET A 1 38.99 -67.46 -72.16
C MET A 1 37.66 -67.59 -72.85
N ASP A 2 36.65 -66.86 -72.41
CA ASP A 2 35.48 -66.49 -73.21
C ASP A 2 34.80 -65.29 -72.54
N ARG A 3 34.62 -64.23 -73.33
CA ARG A 3 33.90 -62.99 -73.04
C ARG A 3 32.56 -63.09 -73.74
N GLU A 4 31.50 -62.62 -73.07
CA GLU A 4 30.33 -61.90 -73.62
C GLU A 4 29.50 -61.47 -72.39
N ALA A 5 29.34 -60.18 -72.03
CA ALA A 5 28.63 -59.09 -72.72
C ALA A 5 27.17 -59.53 -73.00
N GLN A 6 26.08 -58.94 -72.50
CA GLN A 6 25.68 -57.55 -72.30
C GLN A 6 24.39 -57.55 -71.45
N GLY A 7 24.20 -56.55 -70.57
CA GLY A 7 23.07 -55.61 -70.69
C GLY A 7 21.82 -56.06 -69.90
N GLN A 8 20.96 -55.23 -69.31
CA GLN A 8 20.82 -53.78 -69.24
C GLN A 8 19.70 -53.50 -68.21
N SER A 9 19.68 -52.28 -67.65
CA SER A 9 18.54 -51.60 -66.99
C SER A 9 18.03 -52.08 -65.63
N ALA A 10 18.39 -51.34 -64.57
CA ALA A 10 17.52 -50.32 -63.97
C ALA A 10 18.21 -49.63 -62.76
N SER A 11 18.27 -48.30 -62.79
CA SER A 11 18.67 -47.43 -61.67
C SER A 11 17.48 -47.22 -60.68
N PRO A 12 17.53 -46.28 -59.72
CA PRO A 12 17.82 -46.52 -58.29
C PRO A 12 16.60 -46.23 -57.39
N SER A 13 16.28 -47.05 -56.39
CA SER A 13 15.34 -46.61 -55.33
C SER A 13 16.10 -45.90 -54.22
N ARG A 14 16.29 -44.60 -54.43
CA ARG A 14 16.61 -43.64 -53.38
C ARG A 14 15.39 -43.56 -52.45
N GLY A 15 15.40 -44.33 -51.37
CA GLY A 15 14.41 -44.24 -50.30
C GLY A 15 14.57 -42.93 -49.53
N SER A 16 13.97 -41.87 -50.05
CA SER A 16 13.64 -40.66 -49.32
C SER A 16 12.33 -40.88 -48.56
N GLU A 17 12.38 -40.99 -47.24
CA GLU A 17 11.25 -40.62 -46.39
C GLU A 17 11.76 -39.81 -45.18
N LYS A 18 11.72 -38.49 -45.37
CA LYS A 18 11.18 -37.60 -44.34
C LYS A 18 9.81 -37.16 -44.89
N PRO A 19 8.74 -37.28 -44.11
CA PRO A 19 8.11 -36.03 -43.68
C PRO A 19 7.72 -36.11 -42.19
N ALA A 20 7.91 -34.99 -41.48
CA ALA A 20 6.81 -34.18 -40.93
C ALA A 20 6.14 -34.86 -39.71
N GLY A 21 6.19 -34.28 -38.53
CA GLY A 21 5.75 -32.92 -38.30
C GLY A 21 4.50 -33.00 -37.41
N LYS A 22 4.68 -32.52 -36.18
CA LYS A 22 3.64 -32.06 -35.25
C LYS A 22 2.44 -32.99 -35.04
N ALA A 23 2.53 -33.82 -34.01
CA ALA A 23 1.37 -34.06 -33.15
C ALA A 23 1.11 -32.79 -32.32
N ALA A 24 0.58 -31.74 -32.97
CA ALA A 24 0.00 -30.60 -32.27
C ALA A 24 -1.37 -31.04 -31.72
N GLY A 25 -1.34 -31.93 -30.72
CA GLY A 25 -2.51 -32.39 -30.02
C GLY A 25 -3.15 -31.25 -29.25
N THR A 26 -4.47 -31.15 -29.34
CA THR A 26 -5.34 -30.18 -28.64
C THR A 26 -4.99 -29.99 -27.16
N GLY A 27 -4.38 -31.00 -26.51
CA GLY A 27 -3.90 -30.93 -25.14
C GLY A 27 -2.87 -29.83 -24.85
N GLY A 28 -1.96 -29.52 -25.78
CA GLY A 28 -0.99 -28.43 -25.58
C GLY A 28 -1.65 -27.05 -25.62
N LYS A 29 -2.63 -26.87 -26.51
CA LYS A 29 -3.41 -25.62 -26.61
C LYS A 29 -4.30 -25.43 -25.38
N LEU A 30 -4.93 -26.50 -24.88
CA LEU A 30 -5.77 -26.44 -23.68
C LEU A 30 -4.97 -26.09 -22.41
N LEU A 31 -3.74 -26.59 -22.28
CA LEU A 31 -2.86 -26.22 -21.16
C LEU A 31 -2.52 -24.72 -21.18
N VAL A 32 -2.14 -24.19 -22.36
CA VAL A 32 -1.83 -22.77 -22.52
C VAL A 32 -3.05 -21.90 -22.20
N ILE A 33 -4.24 -22.28 -22.68
CA ILE A 33 -5.49 -21.58 -22.35
C ILE A 33 -5.76 -21.61 -20.84
N GLY A 34 -5.56 -22.75 -20.18
CA GLY A 34 -5.72 -22.88 -18.73
C GLY A 34 -4.79 -21.96 -17.95
N ILE A 35 -3.51 -21.92 -18.30
CA ILE A 35 -2.52 -21.05 -17.64
C ILE A 35 -2.88 -19.57 -17.86
N VAL A 36 -3.25 -19.18 -19.08
CA VAL A 36 -3.67 -17.81 -19.38
C VAL A 36 -4.92 -17.42 -18.58
N ALA A 37 -5.91 -18.31 -18.48
CA ALA A 37 -7.11 -18.06 -17.69
C ALA A 37 -6.79 -17.83 -16.21
N VAL A 38 -5.92 -18.65 -15.61
CA VAL A 38 -5.46 -18.48 -14.23
C VAL A 38 -4.70 -17.17 -14.05
N ALA A 39 -3.81 -16.82 -15.00
CA ALA A 39 -3.06 -15.57 -14.94
C ALA A 39 -3.98 -14.34 -15.00
N VAL A 40 -5.01 -14.37 -15.85
CA VAL A 40 -6.01 -13.29 -15.94
C VAL A 40 -6.83 -13.21 -14.65
N ALA A 41 -7.30 -14.35 -14.12
CA ALA A 41 -8.04 -14.38 -12.87
C ALA A 41 -7.21 -13.82 -11.70
N ALA A 42 -5.95 -14.21 -11.58
CA ALA A 42 -5.03 -13.67 -10.58
C ALA A 42 -4.78 -12.16 -10.75
N SER A 43 -4.67 -11.69 -11.99
CA SER A 43 -4.50 -10.26 -12.28
C SER A 43 -5.73 -9.43 -11.88
N VAL A 44 -6.93 -9.91 -12.21
CA VAL A 44 -8.19 -9.25 -11.82
C VAL A 44 -8.34 -9.25 -10.30
N PHE A 45 -8.04 -10.38 -9.66
CA PHE A 45 -8.07 -10.50 -8.20
C PHE A 45 -7.10 -9.52 -7.52
N ALA A 46 -5.85 -9.46 -7.98
CA ALA A 46 -4.85 -8.54 -7.46
C ALA A 46 -5.27 -7.07 -7.64
N TRP A 47 -5.85 -6.72 -8.79
CA TRP A 47 -6.37 -5.37 -9.04
C TRP A 47 -7.49 -4.99 -8.08
N ASN A 48 -8.46 -5.89 -7.86
CA ASN A 48 -9.59 -5.61 -6.99
C ASN A 48 -9.18 -5.52 -5.51
N PHE A 49 -8.29 -6.42 -5.06
CA PHE A 49 -7.74 -6.40 -3.70
C PHE A 49 -6.98 -5.08 -3.43
N ARG A 50 -6.19 -4.61 -4.41
CA ARG A 50 -5.49 -3.32 -4.31
C ARG A 50 -6.46 -2.13 -4.26
N LYS A 51 -7.58 -2.19 -4.98
CA LYS A 51 -8.57 -1.12 -5.00
C LYS A 51 -9.34 -1.04 -3.68
N GLN A 52 -9.68 -2.18 -3.06
CA GLN A 52 -10.36 -2.20 -1.76
C GLN A 52 -9.51 -1.69 -0.61
N GLN A 53 -8.17 -1.83 -0.67
CA GLN A 53 -7.24 -1.43 0.39
C GLN A 53 -7.04 0.09 0.60
N SER A 54 -7.67 0.95 -0.20
CA SER A 54 -7.47 2.41 -0.07
C SER A 54 -8.77 3.21 0.02
N HIS A 55 -9.93 2.57 -0.04
CA HIS A 55 -11.20 3.31 -0.11
C HIS A 55 -11.63 3.84 1.25
N ARG A 56 -11.39 3.09 2.35
CA ARG A 56 -11.85 3.52 3.68
C ARG A 56 -11.02 4.68 4.21
N THR A 57 -9.70 4.62 4.03
CA THR A 57 -8.79 5.70 4.44
C THR A 57 -9.02 6.98 3.64
N LEU A 58 -9.30 6.87 2.33
CA LEU A 58 -9.71 8.01 1.52
C LEU A 58 -11.06 8.61 1.96
N GLY A 59 -12.01 7.78 2.40
CA GLY A 59 -13.27 8.24 2.98
C GLY A 59 -13.08 8.94 4.33
N PHE A 60 -12.19 8.39 5.17
CA PHE A 60 -11.87 8.90 6.50
C PHE A 60 -11.17 10.27 6.46
N PHE A 61 -10.04 10.36 5.75
CA PHE A 61 -9.30 11.63 5.64
C PHE A 61 -9.94 12.58 4.63
N GLY A 62 -10.58 12.06 3.58
CA GLY A 62 -10.89 12.82 2.38
C GLY A 62 -9.71 12.83 1.41
N GLY A 63 -9.99 13.01 0.11
CA GLY A 63 -8.97 12.93 -0.95
C GLY A 63 -7.83 13.94 -0.79
N THR A 64 -8.15 15.19 -0.42
CA THR A 64 -7.16 16.26 -0.22
C THR A 64 -6.22 15.97 0.95
N ASN A 65 -6.77 15.60 2.10
CA ASN A 65 -6.00 15.33 3.31
C ASN A 65 -5.14 14.07 3.16
N ALA A 66 -5.69 13.00 2.57
CA ALA A 66 -4.92 11.80 2.26
C ALA A 66 -3.76 12.10 1.29
N SER A 67 -3.98 12.99 0.30
CA SER A 67 -2.90 13.46 -0.56
C SER A 67 -1.84 14.23 0.22
N LEU A 68 -2.24 15.15 1.11
CA LEU A 68 -1.31 15.90 1.95
C LEU A 68 -0.48 14.98 2.84
N ILE A 69 -1.09 14.01 3.52
CA ILE A 69 -0.37 13.03 4.35
C ILE A 69 0.70 12.30 3.52
N ARG A 70 0.39 11.96 2.27
CA ARG A 70 1.30 11.25 1.38
C ARG A 70 2.44 12.13 0.82
N THR A 71 2.13 13.37 0.45
CA THR A 71 3.04 14.21 -0.37
C THR A 71 3.52 15.49 0.31
N ALA A 72 3.13 15.75 1.55
CA ALA A 72 3.52 16.95 2.28
C ALA A 72 5.05 17.14 2.27
N GLN A 73 5.47 18.38 2.07
CA GLN A 73 6.89 18.73 2.06
C GLN A 73 7.44 18.91 3.47
N LYS A 74 6.59 19.30 4.40
CA LYS A 74 6.95 19.50 5.80
C LYS A 74 6.00 18.71 6.70
N VAL A 75 6.54 18.10 7.75
CA VAL A 75 5.77 17.45 8.81
C VAL A 75 6.22 17.97 10.15
N GLU A 76 5.25 18.40 10.95
CA GLU A 76 5.49 18.88 12.29
C GLU A 76 4.85 17.93 13.30
N TRP A 77 5.60 17.66 14.37
CA TRP A 77 5.14 16.99 15.56
C TRP A 77 4.69 18.02 16.60
N LEU A 78 3.52 17.78 17.17
CA LEU A 78 2.87 18.65 18.14
C LEU A 78 2.52 17.82 19.37
N GLU A 79 3.17 18.03 20.52
CA GLU A 79 2.72 17.39 21.76
C GLU A 79 1.47 18.12 22.25
N VAL A 80 0.46 17.38 22.71
CA VAL A 80 -0.75 17.95 23.27
C VAL A 80 -0.47 18.31 24.74
N GLU A 81 -0.51 19.60 25.07
CA GLU A 81 -0.30 20.07 26.44
C GLU A 81 -1.54 19.87 27.31
N HIS A 82 -2.73 19.98 26.69
CA HIS A 82 -4.00 19.83 27.38
C HIS A 82 -5.02 19.22 26.43
N SER A 83 -5.54 18.05 26.82
CA SER A 83 -6.64 17.40 26.12
C SER A 83 -7.98 17.92 26.67
N PRO A 84 -8.82 18.59 25.85
CA PRO A 84 -10.13 19.04 26.30
C PRO A 84 -11.10 17.87 26.46
N SER A 85 -12.06 17.99 27.38
CA SER A 85 -13.16 17.03 27.58
C SER A 85 -14.23 17.10 26.48
N GLU A 86 -14.22 18.17 25.69
CA GLU A 86 -15.08 18.40 24.53
C GLU A 86 -14.39 17.94 23.24
N PRO A 87 -15.12 17.70 22.12
CA PRO A 87 -14.50 17.28 20.88
C PRO A 87 -13.34 18.21 20.50
N PRO A 88 -12.16 17.64 20.18
CA PRO A 88 -10.99 18.41 19.82
C PRO A 88 -11.24 19.27 18.59
N THR A 89 -10.90 20.55 18.70
CA THR A 89 -10.91 21.54 17.64
C THR A 89 -9.59 22.31 17.68
N THR A 90 -9.25 23.01 16.60
CA THR A 90 -8.03 23.83 16.52
C THR A 90 -7.98 24.94 17.57
N THR A 91 -9.11 25.34 18.15
CA THR A 91 -9.20 26.44 19.13
C THR A 91 -9.16 25.99 20.59
N ASN A 92 -9.57 24.75 20.90
CA ASN A 92 -9.60 24.25 22.28
C ASN A 92 -8.42 23.33 22.63
N LEU A 93 -7.66 22.86 21.64
CA LEU A 93 -6.42 22.13 21.85
C LEU A 93 -5.23 23.09 21.99
N LYS A 94 -4.43 22.88 23.03
CA LYS A 94 -3.14 23.53 23.18
C LYS A 94 -2.04 22.56 22.82
N PHE A 95 -1.18 22.97 21.90
CA PHE A 95 -0.02 22.22 21.47
C PHE A 95 1.25 22.90 21.97
N SER A 96 2.25 22.08 22.23
CA SER A 96 3.62 22.56 22.38
C SER A 96 4.10 23.25 21.11
N PRO A 97 5.21 24.02 21.16
CA PRO A 97 5.85 24.54 19.96
C PRO A 97 6.10 23.41 18.94
N PRO A 98 5.79 23.61 17.65
CA PRO A 98 5.96 22.58 16.62
C PRO A 98 7.42 22.16 16.48
N LEU A 99 7.64 20.84 16.44
CA LEU A 99 8.92 20.24 16.14
C LEU A 99 8.90 19.74 14.69
N ASP A 100 9.82 20.23 13.86
CA ASP A 100 9.95 19.72 12.50
C ASP A 100 10.52 18.29 12.53
N VAL A 101 9.77 17.34 11.97
CA VAL A 101 10.13 15.91 11.89
C VAL A 101 10.16 15.43 10.44
N THR A 102 10.25 16.35 9.47
CA THR A 102 10.22 16.05 8.03
C THR A 102 11.26 15.02 7.60
N ASP A 103 12.46 15.10 8.16
CA ASP A 103 13.58 14.20 7.84
C ASP A 103 13.76 13.07 8.88
N GLN A 104 12.80 12.92 9.80
CA GLN A 104 12.88 11.91 10.86
C GLN A 104 12.81 10.51 10.27
N ARG A 105 13.72 9.63 10.73
CA ARG A 105 13.68 8.21 10.39
C ARG A 105 12.32 7.62 10.80
N GLY A 106 11.76 6.77 9.94
CA GLY A 106 10.46 6.15 10.20
C GLY A 106 9.25 6.95 9.70
N LEU A 107 9.39 8.25 9.39
CA LEU A 107 8.26 9.06 8.89
C LEU A 107 7.66 8.49 7.59
N ILE A 108 8.49 7.94 6.70
CA ILE A 108 8.02 7.29 5.47
C ILE A 108 7.09 6.11 5.80
N HIS A 109 7.43 5.32 6.82
CA HIS A 109 6.61 4.20 7.27
C HIS A 109 5.34 4.68 7.97
N ALA A 110 5.43 5.71 8.81
CA ALA A 110 4.28 6.33 9.46
C ALA A 110 3.27 6.84 8.42
N ARG A 111 3.73 7.58 7.40
CA ARG A 111 2.91 8.04 6.27
C ARG A 111 2.24 6.88 5.54
N ALA A 112 3.01 5.85 5.19
CA ALA A 112 2.49 4.69 4.50
C ALA A 112 1.41 3.96 5.31
N ALA A 113 1.62 3.85 6.63
CA ALA A 113 0.64 3.25 7.52
C ALA A 113 -0.62 4.10 7.64
N LEU A 114 -0.49 5.43 7.79
CA LEU A 114 -1.64 6.34 7.87
C LEU A 114 -2.53 6.33 6.63
N ILE A 115 -1.98 6.07 5.44
CA ILE A 115 -2.79 6.00 4.20
C ILE A 115 -3.25 4.57 3.87
N SER A 116 -3.06 3.61 4.77
CA SER A 116 -3.37 2.20 4.54
C SER A 116 -4.58 1.74 5.36
N ASP A 117 -5.56 1.14 4.69
CA ASP A 117 -6.79 0.67 5.36
C ASP A 117 -6.51 -0.38 6.45
N VAL A 118 -5.43 -1.16 6.33
CA VAL A 118 -5.09 -2.22 7.31
C VAL A 118 -4.51 -1.69 8.62
N SER A 119 -4.17 -0.40 8.66
CA SER A 119 -3.63 0.26 9.85
C SER A 119 -4.70 0.69 10.84
N PHE A 120 -5.96 0.60 10.44
CA PHE A 120 -7.10 1.04 11.22
C PHE A 120 -8.04 -0.14 11.50
N ASP A 121 -8.70 -0.07 12.66
CA ASP A 121 -9.83 -0.91 12.97
C ASP A 121 -11.11 -0.12 12.64
N TRP A 122 -11.76 -0.52 11.56
CA TRP A 122 -12.96 0.13 11.04
C TRP A 122 -14.24 -0.39 11.69
N ASP A 123 -14.17 -1.54 12.37
CA ASP A 123 -15.34 -2.22 12.91
C ASP A 123 -15.49 -1.93 14.42
N THR A 124 -14.41 -1.52 15.08
CA THR A 124 -14.42 -1.06 16.48
C THR A 124 -14.68 0.45 16.55
N PRO A 125 -15.74 0.91 17.24
CA PRO A 125 -15.98 2.32 17.47
C PRO A 125 -14.82 2.97 18.26
N PRO A 126 -14.36 4.17 17.86
CA PRO A 126 -13.30 4.87 18.58
C PRO A 126 -13.80 5.35 19.96
N ASP A 127 -13.05 5.02 21.00
CA ASP A 127 -13.29 5.47 22.38
C ASP A 127 -12.05 6.20 22.94
N GLY A 128 -12.24 6.96 24.02
CA GLY A 128 -11.18 7.78 24.62
C GLY A 128 -11.05 9.18 24.03
N ASN A 129 -10.46 10.09 24.80
CA ASN A 129 -10.18 11.47 24.42
C ASN A 129 -8.87 11.95 25.07
N ASP A 130 -7.93 11.05 25.33
CA ASP A 130 -6.64 11.38 25.95
C ASP A 130 -5.62 11.63 24.84
N TRP A 131 -5.85 12.70 24.06
CA TRP A 131 -4.97 13.06 22.95
C TRP A 131 -3.55 13.33 23.44
N GLU A 132 -2.59 12.58 22.92
CA GLU A 132 -1.20 12.63 23.38
C GLU A 132 -0.36 13.55 22.49
N PHE A 133 -0.52 13.42 21.18
CA PHE A 133 0.19 14.25 20.20
C PHE A 133 -0.61 14.36 18.90
N ALA A 134 -0.14 15.25 18.04
CA ALA A 134 -0.63 15.39 16.68
C ALA A 134 0.53 15.46 15.68
N MET A 135 0.24 15.01 14.47
CA MET A 135 1.11 15.22 13.31
C MET A 135 0.42 16.18 12.35
N ARG A 136 1.12 17.27 12.00
CA ARG A 136 0.65 18.24 11.03
C ARG A 136 1.46 18.11 9.74
N PHE A 137 0.77 17.79 8.65
CA PHE A 137 1.33 17.63 7.31
C PHE A 137 1.07 18.92 6.53
N ILE A 138 2.13 19.59 6.07
CA ILE A 138 2.05 20.87 5.37
C ILE A 138 2.51 20.68 3.92
N GLY A 139 1.60 20.99 3.00
CA GLY A 139 1.81 20.96 1.56
C GLY A 139 2.56 22.19 1.05
N LYS A 140 2.82 22.21 -0.25
CA LYS A 140 3.55 23.30 -0.91
C LYS A 140 2.77 24.62 -0.94
N ASP A 141 1.45 24.54 -0.93
CA ASP A 141 0.54 25.70 -1.02
C ASP A 141 0.05 26.15 0.38
N ASP A 142 0.82 25.86 1.44
CA ASP A 142 0.48 26.04 2.86
C ASP A 142 -0.80 25.31 3.34
N ALA A 143 -1.45 24.55 2.45
CA ALA A 143 -2.52 23.63 2.81
C ALA A 143 -1.98 22.61 3.82
N SER A 144 -2.71 22.40 4.91
CA SER A 144 -2.28 21.49 5.97
C SER A 144 -3.37 20.49 6.33
N CYS A 145 -2.93 19.34 6.85
CA CYS A 145 -3.79 18.35 7.47
C CYS A 145 -3.22 17.99 8.84
N THR A 146 -4.04 18.04 9.88
CA THR A 146 -3.63 17.70 11.25
C THR A 146 -4.32 16.43 11.71
N VAL A 147 -3.53 15.46 12.17
CA VAL A 147 -4.01 14.18 12.66
C VAL A 147 -3.63 14.03 14.12
N LEU A 148 -4.61 13.85 15.00
CA LEU A 148 -4.41 13.61 16.43
C LEU A 148 -4.40 12.12 16.74
N PHE A 149 -3.60 11.76 17.73
CA PHE A 149 -3.43 10.40 18.20
C PHE A 149 -3.61 10.31 19.71
N ASP A 150 -4.50 9.42 20.12
CA ASP A 150 -4.61 8.86 21.46
C ASP A 150 -4.12 7.41 21.33
N ILE A 151 -2.85 7.16 21.66
CA ILE A 151 -2.25 5.83 21.51
C ILE A 151 -2.83 4.90 22.57
N SER A 152 -3.05 5.43 23.78
CA SER A 152 -3.57 4.71 24.94
C SER A 152 -4.93 4.05 24.65
N SER A 153 -5.84 4.80 24.03
CA SER A 153 -7.17 4.32 23.63
C SER A 153 -7.22 3.79 22.19
N LYS A 154 -6.06 3.75 21.50
CA LYS A 154 -5.93 3.36 20.10
C LYS A 154 -6.93 4.12 19.21
N LYS A 155 -6.93 5.45 19.28
CA LYS A 155 -7.83 6.32 18.51
C LYS A 155 -7.07 7.40 17.74
N CYS A 156 -7.51 7.63 16.51
CA CYS A 156 -6.99 8.67 15.63
C CYS A 156 -8.13 9.60 15.20
N LEU A 157 -7.85 10.90 15.06
CA LEU A 157 -8.80 11.89 14.55
C LEU A 157 -8.15 12.81 13.52
N CYS A 158 -8.83 13.03 12.40
CA CYS A 158 -8.47 14.09 11.46
C CYS A 158 -9.14 15.39 11.90
N LEU A 159 -8.35 16.36 12.36
CA LEU A 159 -8.86 17.61 12.92
C LEU A 159 -9.61 18.47 11.89
N ASP A 160 -9.21 18.37 10.62
CA ASP A 160 -9.75 19.18 9.52
C ASP A 160 -11.21 18.83 9.17
N ASN A 161 -11.62 17.58 9.41
CA ASN A 161 -12.97 17.11 9.11
C ASN A 161 -13.72 16.53 10.33
N GLY A 162 -13.05 16.39 11.48
CA GLY A 162 -13.63 15.89 12.72
C GLY A 162 -13.88 14.38 12.75
N ASN A 163 -13.47 13.64 11.71
CA ASN A 163 -13.64 12.20 11.67
C ASN A 163 -12.69 11.52 12.65
N SER A 164 -13.18 10.51 13.37
CA SER A 164 -12.36 9.63 14.21
C SER A 164 -12.47 8.18 13.80
N VAL A 165 -11.42 7.41 14.07
CA VAL A 165 -11.32 5.97 13.77
C VAL A 165 -10.42 5.29 14.80
N SER A 166 -10.69 4.02 15.07
CA SER A 166 -9.82 3.19 15.91
C SER A 166 -8.56 2.78 15.14
N ILE A 167 -7.44 2.76 15.84
CA ILE A 167 -6.13 2.45 15.30
C ILE A 167 -5.86 0.96 15.49
N GLY A 168 -5.37 0.29 14.45
CA GLY A 168 -4.90 -1.08 14.56
C GLY A 168 -3.62 -1.19 15.38
N GLU A 169 -3.40 -2.36 15.99
CA GLU A 169 -2.27 -2.60 16.91
C GLU A 169 -0.90 -2.28 16.31
N LYS A 170 -0.67 -2.68 15.05
CA LYS A 170 0.59 -2.41 14.35
C LYS A 170 0.88 -0.91 14.16
N LEU A 171 -0.17 -0.11 13.91
CA LEU A 171 0.02 1.33 13.77
C LEU A 171 0.26 1.97 15.14
N ALA A 172 -0.45 1.53 16.19
CA ALA A 172 -0.18 2.00 17.55
C ALA A 172 1.27 1.71 18.00
N GLU A 173 1.77 0.49 17.79
CA GLU A 173 3.17 0.11 18.07
C GLU A 173 4.18 0.91 17.25
N GLY A 174 3.90 1.10 15.96
CA GLY A 174 4.74 1.89 15.05
C GLY A 174 4.83 3.35 15.49
N LEU A 175 3.71 3.95 15.90
CA LEU A 175 3.65 5.32 16.40
C LEU A 175 4.36 5.47 17.74
N HIS A 176 4.21 4.51 18.66
CA HIS A 176 4.93 4.50 19.92
C HIS A 176 6.46 4.44 19.69
N THR A 177 6.90 3.58 18.77
CA THR A 177 8.31 3.49 18.38
C THR A 177 8.79 4.80 17.76
N PHE A 178 8.04 5.35 16.80
CA PHE A 178 8.39 6.61 16.15
C PHE A 178 8.50 7.76 17.15
N ARG A 179 7.56 7.87 18.10
CA ARG A 179 7.62 8.87 19.20
C ARG A 179 8.90 8.74 20.01
N SER A 180 9.34 7.52 20.33
CA SER A 180 10.59 7.30 21.08
C SER A 180 11.87 7.70 20.33
N GLU A 181 11.81 7.74 18.99
CA GLU A 181 12.92 8.20 18.15
C GLU A 181 12.96 9.72 17.99
N ILE A 182 11.84 10.41 18.27
CA ILE A 182 11.79 11.87 18.23
C ILE A 182 12.64 12.40 19.39
N PRO A 183 13.59 13.33 19.13
CA PRO A 183 14.39 13.89 20.18
C PRO A 183 13.50 14.56 21.23
N ASN A 184 13.47 14.00 22.46
CA ASN A 184 12.84 14.64 23.60
C ASN A 184 13.52 16.00 23.81
N ARG A 185 12.84 17.09 23.45
CA ARG A 185 13.19 18.40 24.01
C ARG A 185 12.80 18.33 25.47
N ASN A 186 13.78 18.02 26.33
CA ASN A 186 13.74 18.49 27.70
C ASN A 186 13.61 20.00 27.62
N LEU A 187 12.39 20.51 27.82
CA LEU A 187 12.14 21.90 28.18
C LEU A 187 12.65 22.14 29.59
#